data_AF-A0A3D9UEK1-F1
#
_entry.id   AF-A0A3D9UEK1-F1
#
_cell.length_a   1.000
_cell.length_b   1.000
_cell.length_c   1.000
_cell.angle_alpha   90.00
_cell.angle_beta   90.00
_cell.angle_gamma   90.00
#
_symmetry.space_group_name_H-M   'P 1'
#
loop_
_entity.id
_entity.type
_entity.pdbx_description
1 polymer ?
#
loop_
_entity_poly.entity_id
_entity_poly.type
_entity_poly.pdbx_seq_one_letter_code
_entity_poly.pdbx_strand_id
1 'polypeptide(L)'
;MNVKFGMPQIINFFGDYLTSDGSGKFEVEIPGYFGAEPEDYILFFVNGKYTKHFFRRVQSGDSDTFYHLPYDIFTKDIDSNLFYVIIRNSGVILDYKSIPLPLIYKGGVKYKPEQNPESGRNYAACVVYDTGDNVIYDHMISYSTIRKYPENPEGGLFVEILGTTDPDNETDKVPLDILVTLNLYINSVNKSYIKSYSGEVKVQSSDTDNKVAAIIHVPFEDVADVKLYQNGEYANIYFDYTFYDSNKQYGKIWKADIETDI
;
A
#
# COMPACT_ATOMS: atom_id res chain seq x y z
N MET A 1 5.98 36.54 -2.69
CA MET A 1 6.79 35.32 -2.45
C MET A 1 7.42 34.98 -3.77
N ASN A 2 8.75 35.10 -3.87
CA ASN A 2 9.46 35.00 -5.14
C ASN A 2 9.83 33.54 -5.42
N VAL A 3 10.01 33.20 -6.69
CA VAL A 3 10.40 31.86 -7.13
C VAL A 3 11.85 31.90 -7.61
N LYS A 4 12.66 30.90 -7.25
CA LYS A 4 14.09 30.86 -7.56
C LYS A 4 14.60 29.49 -8.03
N PHE A 5 13.93 28.41 -7.66
CA PHE A 5 14.33 27.05 -8.04
C PHE A 5 13.52 26.54 -9.24
N GLY A 6 14.16 25.73 -10.09
CA GLY A 6 13.56 25.17 -11.30
C GLY A 6 12.33 24.31 -11.02
N MET A 7 11.49 24.09 -12.02
CA MET A 7 10.33 23.21 -11.89
C MET A 7 10.82 21.76 -11.75
N PRO A 8 10.34 20.97 -10.77
CA PRO A 8 10.64 19.53 -10.75
C PRO A 8 10.07 18.89 -12.02
N GLN A 9 10.77 17.91 -12.59
CA GLN A 9 10.29 17.16 -13.75
C GLN A 9 10.02 15.71 -13.33
N ILE A 10 9.00 15.08 -13.90
CA ILE A 10 8.72 13.66 -13.68
C ILE A 10 9.19 12.90 -14.92
N ILE A 11 9.98 11.85 -14.72
CA ILE A 11 10.53 11.08 -15.84
C ILE A 11 9.40 10.36 -16.57
N ASN A 12 9.39 10.44 -17.90
CA ASN A 12 8.33 9.99 -18.80
C ASN A 12 6.97 10.72 -18.69
N PHE A 13 6.89 11.86 -18.00
CA PHE A 13 5.68 12.69 -17.94
C PHE A 13 5.68 13.74 -19.07
N PHE A 14 4.70 13.65 -19.99
CA PHE A 14 4.63 14.46 -21.22
C PHE A 14 3.23 15.08 -21.45
N GLY A 15 2.75 15.93 -20.53
CA GLY A 15 1.47 16.64 -20.70
C GLY A 15 0.84 17.01 -19.36
N ASP A 16 -0.50 17.00 -19.29
CA ASP A 16 -1.24 17.32 -18.07
C ASP A 16 -1.51 16.09 -17.18
N TYR A 17 -1.49 14.88 -17.75
CA TYR A 17 -1.98 13.66 -17.10
C TYR A 17 -0.86 12.72 -16.66
N LEU A 18 -0.71 12.54 -15.34
CA LEU A 18 0.24 11.60 -14.76
C LEU A 18 -0.45 10.25 -14.51
N THR A 19 0.04 9.18 -15.12
CA THR A 19 -0.46 7.81 -14.92
C THR A 19 0.70 6.91 -14.55
N SER A 20 0.52 6.08 -13.54
CA SER A 20 1.47 5.02 -13.18
C SER A 20 1.48 3.89 -14.22
N ASP A 21 2.68 3.36 -14.48
CA ASP A 21 2.97 2.16 -15.27
C ASP A 21 2.57 0.85 -14.55
N GLY A 22 2.20 0.95 -13.27
CA GLY A 22 1.98 -0.15 -12.33
C GLY A 22 2.80 0.02 -11.05
N SER A 23 3.93 0.73 -11.11
CA SER A 23 4.79 1.04 -9.96
C SER A 23 4.07 1.89 -8.93
N GLY A 24 4.33 1.63 -7.64
CA GLY A 24 3.91 2.50 -6.53
C GLY A 24 4.68 3.83 -6.45
N LYS A 25 5.75 4.01 -7.23
CA LYS A 25 6.60 5.21 -7.24
C LYS A 25 6.93 5.70 -8.65
N PHE A 26 7.12 7.01 -8.79
CA PHE A 26 7.69 7.67 -9.97
C PHE A 26 9.06 8.25 -9.65
N GLU A 27 9.89 8.41 -10.70
CA GLU A 27 11.14 9.17 -10.60
C GLU A 27 10.88 10.66 -10.86
N VAL A 28 11.39 11.51 -9.97
CA VAL A 28 11.37 12.97 -10.07
C VAL A 28 12.80 13.49 -10.18
N GLU A 29 13.02 14.34 -11.17
CA GLU A 29 14.22 15.14 -11.34
C GLU A 29 14.03 16.47 -10.62
N ILE A 30 15.03 16.83 -9.82
CA ILE A 30 15.16 18.11 -9.14
C ILE A 30 16.29 18.88 -9.82
N PRO A 31 15.99 19.97 -10.56
CA PRO A 31 17.01 20.72 -11.28
C PRO A 31 18.09 21.29 -10.36
N GLY A 32 19.30 21.39 -10.91
CA GLY A 32 20.43 22.07 -10.31
C GLY A 32 20.07 23.49 -9.84
N TYR A 33 20.58 23.88 -8.66
CA TYR A 33 20.33 25.18 -8.07
C TYR A 33 21.61 25.80 -7.52
N PHE A 34 21.76 27.11 -7.70
CA PHE A 34 23.00 27.82 -7.39
C PHE A 34 23.47 27.61 -5.96
N GLY A 35 24.67 27.05 -5.83
CA GLY A 35 25.33 26.80 -4.55
C GLY A 35 24.66 25.67 -3.78
N ALA A 36 24.31 24.56 -4.45
CA ALA A 36 23.76 23.37 -3.80
C ALA A 36 24.81 22.64 -2.95
N GLU A 37 24.48 22.35 -1.69
CA GLU A 37 25.41 21.75 -0.72
C GLU A 37 25.03 20.27 -0.46
N PRO A 38 26.01 19.38 -0.20
CA PRO A 38 25.72 18.04 0.30
C PRO A 38 24.94 18.08 1.62
N GLU A 39 24.09 17.08 1.84
CA GLU A 39 23.14 16.97 2.95
C GLU A 39 22.03 18.03 3.00
N ASP A 40 21.89 18.91 1.99
CA ASP A 40 20.71 19.77 1.85
C ASP A 40 19.43 18.93 1.75
N TYR A 41 18.41 19.32 2.52
CA TYR A 41 17.12 18.63 2.58
C TYR A 41 16.18 19.20 1.52
N ILE A 42 15.67 18.34 0.63
CA ILE A 42 14.69 18.66 -0.40
C ILE A 42 13.34 18.10 0.07
N LEU A 43 12.42 18.97 0.51
CA LEU A 43 11.10 18.62 1.04
C LEU A 43 10.02 18.82 -0.04
N PHE A 44 9.12 17.85 -0.18
CA PHE A 44 8.11 17.84 -1.24
C PHE A 44 6.71 18.24 -0.76
N PHE A 45 6.02 19.01 -1.60
CA PHE A 45 4.70 19.57 -1.32
C PHE A 45 3.76 19.35 -2.50
N VAL A 46 2.50 19.02 -2.20
CA VAL A 46 1.41 18.96 -3.18
C VAL A 46 0.30 19.88 -2.73
N ASN A 47 -0.13 20.81 -3.59
CA ASN A 47 -1.19 21.79 -3.29
C ASN A 47 -1.00 22.54 -1.95
N GLY A 48 0.26 22.84 -1.61
CA GLY A 48 0.64 23.56 -0.39
C GLY A 48 0.77 22.70 0.87
N LYS A 49 0.42 21.42 0.83
CA LYS A 49 0.59 20.48 1.95
C LYS A 49 1.92 19.75 1.83
N TYR A 50 2.66 19.63 2.95
CA TYR A 50 3.88 18.82 3.01
C TYR A 50 3.51 17.33 2.87
N THR A 51 4.16 16.62 1.96
CA THR A 51 3.86 15.20 1.67
C THR A 51 4.43 14.24 2.71
N LYS A 52 5.22 14.73 3.67
CA LYS A 52 6.12 13.95 4.56
C LYS A 52 7.29 13.25 3.87
N HIS A 53 7.41 13.37 2.54
CA HIS A 53 8.58 12.89 1.81
C HIS A 53 9.63 13.99 1.67
N PHE A 54 10.87 13.61 1.96
CA PHE A 54 12.05 14.42 1.76
C PHE A 54 13.22 13.52 1.35
N PHE A 55 14.22 14.11 0.70
CA PHE A 55 15.51 13.47 0.46
C PHE A 55 16.63 14.39 0.89
N ARG A 56 17.81 13.83 1.15
CA ARG A 56 19.05 14.60 1.35
C ARG A 56 19.86 14.58 0.06
N ARG A 57 20.50 15.71 -0.25
CA ARG A 57 21.31 15.87 -1.46
C ARG A 57 22.67 15.19 -1.29
N VAL A 58 22.93 14.15 -2.07
CA VAL A 58 24.21 13.40 -2.02
C VAL A 58 25.31 14.09 -2.84
N GLN A 59 24.96 14.85 -3.88
CA GLN A 59 25.90 15.46 -4.81
C GLN A 59 26.20 16.94 -4.49
N SER A 60 27.48 17.30 -4.46
CA SER A 60 27.95 18.68 -4.35
C SER A 60 27.87 19.44 -5.68
N GLY A 61 27.51 20.72 -5.63
CA GLY A 61 27.46 21.60 -6.81
C GLY A 61 26.16 21.43 -7.60
N ASP A 62 26.00 22.25 -8.64
CA ASP A 62 24.69 22.59 -9.22
C ASP A 62 24.17 21.57 -10.26
N SER A 63 24.34 20.25 -10.03
CA SER A 63 23.80 19.18 -10.89
C SER A 63 22.32 18.87 -10.62
N ASP A 64 21.64 18.31 -11.63
CA ASP A 64 20.29 17.76 -11.46
C ASP A 64 20.34 16.46 -10.64
N THR A 65 19.26 16.19 -9.88
CA THR A 65 19.24 15.06 -8.92
C THR A 65 17.91 14.30 -8.95
N PHE A 66 18.00 12.97 -9.03
CA PHE A 66 16.87 12.08 -9.26
C PHE A 66 16.45 11.36 -7.98
N TYR A 67 15.15 11.28 -7.72
CA TYR A 67 14.57 10.71 -6.50
C TYR A 67 13.27 9.95 -6.80
N HIS A 68 12.91 8.98 -5.95
CA HIS A 68 11.72 8.14 -6.16
C HIS A 68 10.60 8.48 -5.16
N LEU A 69 9.61 9.26 -5.62
CA LEU A 69 8.42 9.61 -4.83
C LEU A 69 7.28 8.60 -5.05
N PRO A 70 6.47 8.29 -4.02
CA PRO A 70 5.27 7.50 -4.20
C PRO A 70 4.14 8.29 -4.86
N TYR A 71 3.29 7.59 -5.64
CA TYR A 71 2.14 8.22 -6.31
C TYR A 71 1.00 8.62 -5.34
N ASP A 72 0.99 8.09 -4.12
CA ASP A 72 -0.03 8.34 -3.08
C ASP A 72 -0.02 9.78 -2.52
N ILE A 73 1.02 10.58 -2.83
CA ILE A 73 1.06 12.01 -2.53
C ILE A 73 0.01 12.82 -3.31
N PHE A 74 -0.58 12.23 -4.37
CA PHE A 74 -1.60 12.84 -5.21
C PHE A 74 -2.99 12.26 -4.96
N THR A 75 -4.01 13.11 -4.95
CA THR A 75 -5.40 12.65 -5.02
C THR A 75 -5.76 12.38 -6.48
N LYS A 76 -6.25 11.18 -6.79
CA LYS A 76 -6.67 10.78 -8.14
C LYS A 76 -7.75 11.74 -8.67
N ASP A 77 -7.64 12.11 -9.94
CA ASP A 77 -8.55 12.99 -10.69
C ASP A 77 -8.65 14.44 -10.15
N ILE A 78 -7.69 14.89 -9.33
CA ILE A 78 -7.62 16.26 -8.78
C ILE A 78 -6.39 17.01 -9.29
N ASP A 79 -6.60 18.27 -9.73
CA ASP A 79 -5.52 19.21 -10.09
C ASP A 79 -4.50 19.35 -8.95
N SER A 80 -3.25 19.04 -9.26
CA SER A 80 -2.17 18.90 -8.29
C SER A 80 -0.95 19.72 -8.71
N ASN A 81 -0.45 20.53 -7.77
CA ASN A 81 0.74 21.35 -7.94
C ASN A 81 1.88 20.74 -7.10
N LEU A 82 2.76 19.97 -7.73
CA LEU A 82 3.96 19.42 -7.10
C LEU A 82 5.04 20.50 -7.05
N PHE A 83 5.59 20.79 -5.87
CA PHE A 83 6.74 21.69 -5.72
C PHE A 83 7.65 21.24 -4.58
N TYR A 84 8.87 21.77 -4.54
CA TYR A 84 9.83 21.51 -3.47
C TYR A 84 10.31 22.78 -2.77
N VAL A 85 10.82 22.60 -1.55
CA VAL A 85 11.51 23.60 -0.74
C VAL A 85 12.84 23.00 -0.28
N ILE A 86 13.90 23.81 -0.30
CA ILE A 86 15.23 23.43 0.17
C ILE A 86 15.45 24.00 1.58
N ILE A 87 15.88 23.12 2.49
CA ILE A 87 16.39 23.49 3.81
C ILE A 87 17.86 23.10 3.84
N ARG A 88 18.74 24.03 4.17
CA ARG A 88 20.17 23.76 4.29
C ARG A 88 20.45 22.73 5.38
N ASN A 89 21.57 22.01 5.28
CA ASN A 89 22.06 21.16 6.37
C ASN A 89 22.23 21.93 7.71
N SER A 90 22.45 23.25 7.66
CA SER A 90 22.45 24.15 8.82
C SER A 90 21.07 24.45 9.43
N GLY A 91 19.99 23.87 8.91
CA GLY A 91 18.61 24.14 9.31
C GLY A 91 17.99 25.41 8.71
N VAL A 92 18.76 26.18 7.92
CA VAL A 92 18.27 27.41 7.27
C VAL A 92 17.36 27.05 6.10
N ILE A 93 16.07 27.32 6.24
CA ILE A 93 15.09 27.25 5.14
C ILE A 93 15.44 28.36 4.13
N LEU A 94 15.50 28.04 2.84
CA LEU A 94 15.66 29.06 1.80
C LEU A 94 14.30 29.70 1.48
N ASP A 95 14.23 31.04 1.44
CA ASP A 95 12.98 31.85 1.30
C ASP A 95 12.18 31.65 -0.01
N TYR A 96 12.58 30.68 -0.83
CA TYR A 96 12.07 30.44 -2.17
C TYR A 96 11.60 28.99 -2.28
N LYS A 97 10.44 28.79 -2.89
CA LYS A 97 10.02 27.47 -3.38
C LYS A 97 10.41 27.30 -4.85
N SER A 98 10.32 26.07 -5.34
CA SER A 98 10.39 25.79 -6.77
C SER A 98 9.23 26.40 -7.55
N ILE A 99 9.40 26.52 -8.88
CA ILE A 99 8.25 26.57 -9.79
C ILE A 99 7.41 25.30 -9.53
N PRO A 100 6.08 25.38 -9.36
CA PRO A 100 5.25 24.18 -9.26
C PRO A 100 5.07 23.52 -10.62
N LEU A 101 5.14 22.18 -10.64
CA LEU A 101 4.69 21.34 -11.74
C LEU A 101 3.19 21.10 -11.59
N PRO A 102 2.33 21.62 -12.49
CA PRO A 102 0.92 21.28 -12.53
C PRO A 102 0.72 19.91 -13.19
N LEU A 103 -0.15 19.07 -12.62
CA LEU A 103 -0.54 17.77 -13.17
C LEU A 103 -1.88 17.30 -12.60
N ILE A 104 -2.55 16.39 -13.30
CA ILE A 104 -3.69 15.63 -12.79
C ILE A 104 -3.28 14.16 -12.74
N TYR A 105 -3.22 13.57 -11.55
CA TYR A 105 -2.91 12.15 -11.37
C TYR A 105 -4.12 11.28 -11.71
N LYS A 106 -3.96 10.28 -12.59
CA LYS A 106 -5.04 9.41 -13.09
C LYS A 106 -5.07 8.01 -12.50
N GLY A 107 -4.18 7.69 -11.56
CA GLY A 107 -4.06 6.33 -11.01
C GLY A 107 -3.04 5.49 -11.77
N GLY A 108 -3.31 4.18 -11.91
CA GLY A 108 -2.48 3.23 -12.65
C GLY A 108 -1.60 2.33 -11.81
N VAL A 109 -1.37 2.66 -10.53
CA VAL A 109 -0.61 1.82 -9.59
C VAL A 109 -1.27 0.46 -9.46
N LYS A 110 -0.47 -0.61 -9.46
CA LYS A 110 -0.94 -1.99 -9.29
C LYS A 110 -0.29 -2.60 -8.04
N TYR A 111 -0.88 -2.29 -6.87
CA TYR A 111 -0.39 -2.74 -5.58
C TYR A 111 -0.43 -4.27 -5.46
N LYS A 112 0.71 -4.88 -5.16
CA LYS A 112 0.84 -6.33 -4.97
C LYS A 112 1.72 -6.63 -3.76
N PRO A 113 1.50 -7.76 -3.07
CA PRO A 113 2.40 -8.21 -2.02
C PRO A 113 3.81 -8.48 -2.54
N GLU A 114 4.81 -8.25 -1.69
CA GLU A 114 6.24 -8.39 -1.99
C GLU A 114 6.59 -9.85 -2.36
N GLN A 115 6.90 -10.15 -3.62
CA GLN A 115 6.96 -11.55 -4.05
C GLN A 115 8.08 -12.36 -3.36
N ASN A 116 9.28 -11.78 -3.25
CA ASN A 116 10.49 -12.44 -2.75
C ASN A 116 11.19 -11.58 -1.67
N PRO A 117 10.63 -11.47 -0.44
CA PRO A 117 11.33 -10.83 0.69
C PRO A 117 12.58 -11.64 1.09
N GLU A 118 13.59 -10.99 1.65
CA GLU A 118 14.86 -11.64 2.04
C GLU A 118 14.68 -12.78 3.07
N SER A 119 13.64 -12.72 3.90
CA SER A 119 13.24 -13.77 4.85
C SER A 119 12.64 -15.02 4.20
N GLY A 120 12.20 -14.93 2.94
CA GLY A 120 11.27 -15.87 2.33
C GLY A 120 9.82 -15.71 2.83
N ARG A 121 8.90 -16.48 2.22
CA ARG A 121 7.47 -16.59 2.57
C ARG A 121 7.18 -17.99 3.10
N ASN A 122 7.67 -18.26 4.31
CA ASN A 122 7.81 -19.62 4.83
C ASN A 122 6.47 -20.14 5.41
N TYR A 123 5.72 -19.25 6.06
CA TYR A 123 4.47 -19.57 6.74
C TYR A 123 3.30 -19.81 5.76
N ALA A 124 2.28 -20.53 6.21
CA ALA A 124 1.08 -20.87 5.44
C ALA A 124 0.37 -19.63 4.88
N ALA A 125 -0.43 -19.81 3.83
CA ALA A 125 -1.34 -18.76 3.37
C ALA A 125 -2.47 -18.60 4.40
N CYS A 126 -3.02 -17.39 4.51
CA CYS A 126 -4.23 -17.19 5.29
C CYS A 126 -5.43 -17.89 4.62
N VAL A 127 -6.37 -18.36 5.42
CA VAL A 127 -7.66 -18.91 4.95
C VAL A 127 -8.67 -17.75 4.96
N VAL A 128 -9.42 -17.58 3.86
CA VAL A 128 -10.40 -16.51 3.73
C VAL A 128 -11.80 -17.12 3.72
N TYR A 129 -12.69 -16.52 4.51
CA TYR A 129 -14.06 -16.94 4.74
C TYR A 129 -15.03 -15.86 4.27
N ASP A 130 -16.18 -16.29 3.75
CA ASP A 130 -17.29 -15.42 3.42
C ASP A 130 -18.10 -15.01 4.67
N THR A 131 -19.08 -14.12 4.52
CA THR A 131 -19.92 -13.66 5.66
C THR A 131 -20.81 -14.79 6.23
N GLY A 132 -20.87 -15.97 5.60
CA GLY A 132 -21.59 -17.17 6.06
C GLY A 132 -20.69 -18.28 6.65
N ASP A 133 -19.43 -17.96 7.00
CA ASP A 133 -18.41 -18.91 7.52
C ASP A 133 -17.98 -20.01 6.51
N ASN A 134 -18.14 -19.75 5.21
CA ASN A 134 -17.70 -20.67 4.16
C ASN A 134 -16.29 -20.28 3.67
N VAL A 135 -15.36 -21.23 3.66
CA VAL A 135 -14.01 -21.03 3.09
C VAL A 135 -14.09 -20.78 1.58
N ILE A 136 -13.46 -19.71 1.11
CA ILE A 136 -13.46 -19.28 -0.28
C ILE A 136 -12.39 -20.06 -1.06
N TYR A 137 -12.77 -21.24 -1.56
CA TYR A 137 -11.92 -22.08 -2.42
C TYR A 137 -11.94 -21.67 -3.90
N ASP A 138 -13.03 -21.07 -4.38
CA ASP A 138 -13.28 -20.83 -5.81
C ASP A 138 -12.45 -19.67 -6.40
N HIS A 139 -11.65 -19.00 -5.57
CA HIS A 139 -10.84 -17.82 -5.92
C HIS A 139 -11.63 -16.67 -6.59
N MET A 140 -12.93 -16.56 -6.32
CA MET A 140 -13.79 -15.45 -6.75
C MET A 140 -14.52 -14.87 -5.54
N ILE A 141 -14.48 -13.55 -5.38
CA ILE A 141 -15.23 -12.81 -4.35
C ILE A 141 -16.31 -11.98 -5.04
N SER A 142 -17.57 -12.23 -4.67
CA SER A 142 -18.72 -11.50 -5.21
C SER A 142 -19.51 -10.77 -4.13
N TYR A 143 -20.49 -9.96 -4.52
CA TYR A 143 -21.38 -9.32 -3.54
C TYR A 143 -22.11 -10.34 -2.63
N SER A 144 -22.42 -11.55 -3.11
CA SER A 144 -23.06 -12.58 -2.26
C SER A 144 -22.14 -13.14 -1.16
N THR A 145 -20.83 -13.09 -1.40
CA THR A 145 -19.75 -13.47 -0.48
C THR A 145 -19.62 -12.48 0.69
N ILE A 146 -19.75 -11.17 0.38
CA ILE A 146 -19.48 -10.08 1.35
C ILE A 146 -20.74 -9.43 1.95
N ARG A 147 -21.93 -9.69 1.41
CA ARG A 147 -23.17 -9.09 1.92
C ARG A 147 -23.43 -9.47 3.38
N LYS A 148 -24.07 -8.56 4.11
CA LYS A 148 -24.51 -8.75 5.49
C LYS A 148 -25.55 -9.88 5.58
N TYR A 149 -25.40 -10.75 6.57
CA TYR A 149 -26.37 -11.80 6.95
C TYR A 149 -26.90 -11.51 8.37
N PRO A 150 -28.01 -12.12 8.83
CA PRO A 150 -28.53 -11.90 10.19
C PRO A 150 -27.51 -12.32 11.27
N GLU A 151 -26.80 -13.42 11.03
CA GLU A 151 -25.78 -13.96 11.94
C GLU A 151 -24.51 -13.08 11.98
N ASN A 152 -24.16 -12.46 10.85
CA ASN A 152 -23.00 -11.60 10.65
C ASN A 152 -23.42 -10.25 10.04
N PRO A 153 -23.96 -9.32 10.84
CA PRO A 153 -24.57 -8.08 10.36
C PRO A 153 -23.56 -7.02 9.90
N GLU A 154 -22.26 -7.27 10.09
CA GLU A 154 -21.19 -6.36 9.67
C GLU A 154 -20.86 -6.50 8.18
N GLY A 155 -20.91 -7.73 7.65
CA GLY A 155 -20.53 -8.05 6.26
C GLY A 155 -19.01 -7.97 6.03
N GLY A 156 -18.58 -8.27 4.81
CA GLY A 156 -17.17 -8.27 4.41
C GLY A 156 -16.58 -9.67 4.35
N LEU A 157 -15.33 -9.82 4.80
CA LEU A 157 -14.62 -11.10 4.82
C LEU A 157 -14.02 -11.34 6.20
N PHE A 158 -13.84 -12.61 6.55
CA PHE A 158 -13.04 -13.00 7.72
C PHE A 158 -11.78 -13.71 7.22
N VAL A 159 -10.62 -13.32 7.74
CA VAL A 159 -9.33 -13.87 7.34
C VAL A 159 -8.66 -14.51 8.55
N GLU A 160 -8.41 -15.81 8.44
CA GLU A 160 -7.76 -16.59 9.46
C GLU A 160 -6.27 -16.80 9.13
N ILE A 161 -5.43 -16.57 10.12
CA ILE A 161 -4.00 -16.88 10.10
C ILE A 161 -3.76 -17.99 11.12
N LEU A 162 -3.41 -19.18 10.64
CA LEU A 162 -3.17 -20.36 11.47
C LEU A 162 -1.96 -20.15 12.40
N GLY A 163 -2.14 -20.50 13.66
CA GLY A 163 -1.09 -20.46 14.66
C GLY A 163 -0.82 -21.80 15.34
N THR A 164 0.14 -21.82 16.25
CA THR A 164 0.57 -23.03 16.96
C THR A 164 1.11 -22.75 18.37
N THR A 165 0.98 -23.75 19.24
CA THR A 165 1.70 -23.85 20.54
C THR A 165 3.03 -24.58 20.41
N ASP A 166 3.34 -25.17 19.25
CA ASP A 166 4.51 -26.02 19.00
C ASP A 166 5.21 -25.59 17.70
N PRO A 167 5.88 -24.41 17.68
CA PRO A 167 6.49 -23.85 16.49
C PRO A 167 7.73 -24.63 16.00
N ASP A 168 8.33 -25.47 16.85
CA ASP A 168 9.46 -26.34 16.47
C ASP A 168 8.99 -27.48 15.54
N ASN A 169 7.75 -27.98 15.72
CA ASN A 169 7.17 -29.00 14.85
C ASN A 169 6.27 -28.40 13.74
N GLU A 170 5.50 -27.35 14.04
CA GLU A 170 4.55 -26.72 13.10
C GLU A 170 5.13 -25.44 12.47
N THR A 171 6.33 -25.58 11.88
CA THR A 171 7.18 -24.47 11.41
C THR A 171 6.59 -23.54 10.33
N ASP A 172 5.44 -23.87 9.73
CA ASP A 172 4.72 -22.98 8.81
C ASP A 172 3.50 -22.27 9.43
N LYS A 173 3.27 -22.39 10.74
CA LYS A 173 2.26 -21.65 11.49
C LYS A 173 2.88 -20.57 12.38
N VAL A 174 2.09 -19.55 12.72
CA VAL A 174 2.57 -18.44 13.57
C VAL A 174 2.56 -18.86 15.05
N PRO A 175 3.60 -18.56 15.86
CA PRO A 175 3.56 -18.85 17.29
C PRO A 175 2.38 -18.17 18.02
N LEU A 176 1.94 -18.77 19.12
CA LEU A 176 0.96 -18.20 20.05
C LEU A 176 1.43 -16.83 20.59
N ASP A 177 0.47 -15.96 20.90
CA ASP A 177 0.64 -14.61 21.47
C ASP A 177 1.42 -13.62 20.58
N ILE A 178 1.55 -13.93 19.28
CA ILE A 178 2.12 -13.05 18.26
C ILE A 178 1.05 -12.14 17.66
N LEU A 179 1.38 -10.84 17.58
CA LEU A 179 0.60 -9.86 16.81
C LEU A 179 0.96 -9.94 15.32
N VAL A 180 0.00 -10.39 14.50
CA VAL A 180 0.10 -10.42 13.04
C VAL A 180 -0.52 -9.17 12.42
N THR A 181 0.04 -8.72 11.30
CA THR A 181 -0.50 -7.65 10.46
C THR A 181 -0.87 -8.21 9.09
N LEU A 182 -2.17 -8.30 8.82
CA LEU A 182 -2.77 -8.64 7.54
C LEU A 182 -2.75 -7.43 6.61
N ASN A 183 -2.40 -7.62 5.34
CA ASN A 183 -2.45 -6.60 4.30
C ASN A 183 -3.44 -7.03 3.22
N LEU A 184 -4.47 -6.21 3.01
CA LEU A 184 -5.38 -6.26 1.87
C LEU A 184 -4.80 -5.43 0.72
N TYR A 185 -4.77 -6.00 -0.48
CA TYR A 185 -4.45 -5.31 -1.73
C TYR A 185 -5.65 -5.46 -2.69
N ILE A 186 -6.22 -4.35 -3.17
CA ILE A 186 -7.25 -4.38 -4.22
C ILE A 186 -6.75 -3.63 -5.44
N ASN A 187 -7.01 -4.18 -6.63
CA ASN A 187 -6.69 -3.58 -7.93
C ASN A 187 -7.88 -3.73 -8.89
N SER A 188 -8.50 -2.62 -9.28
CA SER A 188 -9.66 -2.54 -10.17
C SER A 188 -9.62 -1.25 -11.01
N VAL A 189 -10.64 -1.00 -11.84
CA VAL A 189 -10.74 0.28 -12.58
C VAL A 189 -11.03 1.48 -11.67
N ASN A 190 -11.81 1.29 -10.60
CA ASN A 190 -12.23 2.35 -9.68
C ASN A 190 -11.38 2.45 -8.41
N LYS A 191 -10.83 1.33 -7.90
CA LYS A 191 -10.08 1.23 -6.65
C LYS A 191 -8.71 0.58 -6.87
N SER A 192 -7.65 1.22 -6.37
CA SER A 192 -6.32 0.60 -6.26
C SER A 192 -5.66 1.11 -4.98
N TYR A 193 -5.46 0.22 -4.00
CA TYR A 193 -4.94 0.59 -2.67
C TYR A 193 -4.37 -0.61 -1.90
N ILE A 194 -3.68 -0.31 -0.79
CA ILE A 194 -3.33 -1.25 0.29
C ILE A 194 -4.02 -0.77 1.57
N LYS A 195 -4.58 -1.68 2.36
CA LYS A 195 -5.06 -1.41 3.73
C LYS A 195 -4.63 -2.54 4.65
N SER A 196 -4.20 -2.21 5.86
CA SER A 196 -3.68 -3.18 6.82
C SER A 196 -4.55 -3.27 8.07
N TYR A 197 -4.62 -4.48 8.63
CA TYR A 197 -5.37 -4.83 9.83
C TYR A 197 -4.47 -5.64 10.76
N SER A 198 -4.73 -5.62 12.07
CA SER A 198 -3.96 -6.38 13.04
C SER A 198 -4.82 -7.39 13.79
N GLY A 199 -4.25 -8.55 14.10
CA GLY A 199 -4.87 -9.60 14.89
C GLY A 199 -3.84 -10.28 15.79
N GLU A 200 -4.30 -10.86 16.88
CA GLU A 200 -3.48 -11.58 17.85
C GLU A 200 -3.70 -13.09 17.69
N VAL A 201 -2.62 -13.85 17.55
CA VAL A 201 -2.67 -15.31 17.41
C VAL A 201 -2.90 -15.92 18.79
N LYS A 202 -4.10 -16.47 19.01
CA LYS A 202 -4.54 -16.97 20.32
C LYS A 202 -5.30 -18.29 20.21
N VAL A 203 -5.54 -18.94 21.33
CA VAL A 203 -6.48 -20.06 21.42
C VAL A 203 -7.90 -19.53 21.19
N GLN A 204 -8.51 -19.96 20.09
CA GLN A 204 -9.91 -19.74 19.78
C GLN A 204 -10.73 -20.87 20.42
N SER A 205 -11.56 -20.52 21.39
CA SER A 205 -12.48 -21.45 22.04
C SER A 205 -13.62 -21.82 21.10
N SER A 206 -13.66 -23.08 20.68
CA SER A 206 -14.77 -23.68 19.92
C SER A 206 -15.31 -24.91 20.66
N ASP A 207 -16.58 -25.26 20.42
CA ASP A 207 -17.29 -26.33 21.14
C ASP A 207 -16.73 -27.74 20.88
N THR A 208 -15.84 -27.92 19.89
CA THR A 208 -15.37 -29.23 19.43
C THR A 208 -13.84 -29.41 19.40
N ASP A 209 -13.04 -28.35 19.28
CA ASP A 209 -11.58 -28.41 19.44
C ASP A 209 -10.96 -27.02 19.72
N ASN A 210 -9.80 -26.97 20.37
CA ASN A 210 -9.07 -25.74 20.69
C ASN A 210 -8.12 -25.35 19.54
N LYS A 211 -8.61 -24.52 18.61
CA LYS A 211 -7.83 -24.05 17.46
C LYS A 211 -6.95 -22.85 17.84
N VAL A 212 -5.68 -22.83 17.42
CA VAL A 212 -4.82 -21.64 17.55
C VAL A 212 -4.82 -20.85 16.25
N ALA A 213 -5.26 -19.60 16.29
CA ALA A 213 -5.31 -18.72 15.12
C ALA A 213 -5.44 -17.23 15.51
N ALA A 214 -5.10 -16.34 14.59
CA ALA A 214 -5.68 -14.98 14.56
C ALA A 214 -6.84 -14.97 13.56
N ILE A 215 -8.01 -14.47 13.97
CA ILE A 215 -9.16 -14.22 13.09
C ILE A 215 -9.32 -12.72 12.96
N ILE A 216 -9.27 -12.21 11.72
CA ILE A 216 -9.26 -10.79 11.41
C ILE A 216 -10.44 -10.46 10.49
N HIS A 217 -11.27 -9.52 10.90
CA HIS A 217 -12.36 -9.00 10.08
C HIS A 217 -11.85 -7.96 9.07
N VAL A 218 -12.32 -8.07 7.83
CA VAL A 218 -12.09 -7.11 6.74
C VAL A 218 -13.44 -6.48 6.40
N PRO A 219 -13.69 -5.20 6.76
CA PRO A 219 -14.99 -4.58 6.65
C PRO A 219 -15.58 -4.56 5.24
N PHE A 220 -16.91 -4.71 5.16
CA PHE A 220 -17.68 -4.63 3.91
C PHE A 220 -17.33 -3.42 3.03
N GLU A 221 -17.15 -2.24 3.63
CA GLU A 221 -16.91 -0.97 2.92
C GLU A 221 -15.60 -0.95 2.11
N ASP A 222 -14.61 -1.74 2.51
CA ASP A 222 -13.33 -1.87 1.80
C ASP A 222 -13.45 -2.77 0.57
N VAL A 223 -14.20 -3.87 0.69
CA VAL A 223 -14.32 -4.93 -0.33
C VAL A 223 -15.55 -4.81 -1.23
N ALA A 224 -16.52 -3.94 -0.94
CA ALA A 224 -17.66 -3.60 -1.80
C ALA A 224 -17.27 -2.59 -2.91
N ASP A 225 -18.12 -2.39 -3.93
CA ASP A 225 -17.87 -1.49 -5.07
C ASP A 225 -16.49 -1.72 -5.70
N VAL A 226 -16.18 -2.96 -6.06
CA VAL A 226 -14.98 -3.32 -6.82
C VAL A 226 -15.42 -3.73 -8.22
N LYS A 227 -15.19 -2.85 -9.20
CA LYS A 227 -15.67 -2.99 -10.58
C LYS A 227 -14.64 -3.66 -11.50
N LEU A 228 -15.11 -4.42 -12.49
CA LEU A 228 -14.28 -5.03 -13.54
C LEU A 228 -13.34 -4.01 -14.23
N TYR A 229 -12.24 -4.49 -14.80
CA TYR A 229 -11.41 -3.69 -15.72
C TYR A 229 -12.17 -3.38 -17.03
N GLN A 230 -11.74 -2.34 -17.76
CA GLN A 230 -12.45 -1.84 -18.95
C GLN A 230 -12.54 -2.84 -20.12
N ASN A 231 -11.73 -3.90 -20.10
CA ASN A 231 -11.72 -5.01 -21.05
C ASN A 231 -12.64 -6.18 -20.63
N GLY A 232 -13.32 -6.09 -19.48
CA GLY A 232 -14.16 -7.14 -18.92
C GLY A 232 -13.41 -8.19 -18.08
N GLU A 233 -12.11 -7.99 -17.81
CA GLU A 233 -11.36 -8.84 -16.87
C GLU A 233 -11.75 -8.50 -15.41
N TYR A 234 -11.80 -9.52 -14.56
CA TYR A 234 -12.03 -9.33 -13.13
C TYR A 234 -10.94 -8.49 -12.47
N ALA A 235 -11.35 -7.67 -11.51
CA ALA A 235 -10.43 -7.02 -10.59
C ALA A 235 -9.76 -8.07 -9.69
N ASN A 236 -8.60 -7.73 -9.11
CA ASN A 236 -7.82 -8.70 -8.32
C ASN A 236 -7.70 -8.25 -6.86
N ILE A 237 -7.91 -9.20 -5.95
CA ILE A 237 -7.70 -9.05 -4.51
C ILE A 237 -6.56 -9.99 -4.06
N TYR A 238 -5.67 -9.48 -3.22
CA TYR A 238 -4.63 -10.26 -2.56
C TYR A 238 -4.70 -10.05 -1.06
N PHE A 239 -4.39 -11.12 -0.32
CA PHE A 239 -4.05 -11.04 1.09
C PHE A 239 -2.65 -11.60 1.30
N ASP A 240 -1.85 -10.90 2.09
CA ASP A 240 -0.72 -11.51 2.79
C ASP A 240 -0.71 -11.04 4.24
N TYR A 241 0.15 -11.62 5.06
CA TYR A 241 0.37 -11.15 6.41
C TYR A 241 1.85 -11.18 6.77
N THR A 242 2.21 -10.32 7.72
CA THR A 242 3.55 -10.20 8.25
C THR A 242 3.52 -10.06 9.77
N PHE A 243 4.56 -10.53 10.44
CA PHE A 243 4.75 -10.40 11.89
C PHE A 243 6.23 -10.27 12.21
N TYR A 244 6.59 -10.10 13.48
CA TYR A 244 7.98 -10.05 13.92
C TYR A 244 8.27 -11.20 14.88
N ASP A 245 9.16 -12.09 14.44
CA ASP A 245 9.83 -13.07 15.29
C ASP A 245 11.32 -13.01 14.97
N SER A 246 12.06 -12.29 15.83
CA SER A 246 13.44 -11.81 15.68
C SER A 246 13.71 -10.92 14.46
N ASN A 247 13.13 -11.24 13.30
CA ASN A 247 13.10 -10.49 12.06
C ASN A 247 11.65 -10.37 11.58
N LYS A 248 11.41 -9.59 10.51
CA LYS A 248 10.10 -9.53 9.85
C LYS A 248 9.84 -10.83 9.08
N GLN A 249 8.78 -11.54 9.44
CA GLN A 249 8.32 -12.78 8.82
C GLN A 249 7.13 -12.52 7.89
N TYR A 250 6.91 -13.40 6.91
CA TYR A 250 5.86 -13.29 5.88
C TYR A 250 5.13 -14.62 5.66
N GLY A 251 3.81 -14.57 5.59
CA GLY A 251 2.97 -15.67 5.09
C GLY A 251 3.01 -15.83 3.57
N LYS A 252 2.56 -16.97 3.06
CA LYS A 252 2.28 -17.16 1.63
C LYS A 252 1.10 -16.27 1.19
N ILE A 253 1.14 -15.84 -0.06
CA ILE A 253 0.13 -14.93 -0.63
C ILE A 253 -1.14 -15.72 -0.95
N TRP A 254 -2.27 -15.30 -0.38
CA TRP A 254 -3.59 -15.68 -0.87
C TRP A 254 -4.04 -14.68 -1.95
N LYS A 255 -4.77 -15.15 -2.96
CA LYS A 255 -5.27 -14.33 -4.07
C LYS A 255 -6.65 -14.79 -4.52
N ALA A 256 -7.43 -13.86 -5.04
CA ALA A 256 -8.65 -14.13 -5.77
C ALA A 256 -8.91 -13.03 -6.81
N ASP A 257 -9.82 -13.32 -7.72
CA ASP A 257 -10.51 -12.33 -8.51
C ASP A 257 -11.74 -11.81 -7.72
N ILE A 258 -12.22 -10.61 -8.05
CA ILE A 258 -13.25 -9.92 -7.29
C ILE A 258 -14.15 -9.05 -8.20
N GLU A 259 -15.46 -9.13 -7.96
CA GLU A 259 -16.47 -8.24 -8.53
C GLU A 259 -17.59 -7.99 -7.51
N THR A 260 -17.66 -6.77 -6.97
CA THR A 260 -18.59 -6.40 -5.89
C THR A 260 -19.34 -5.10 -6.19
N ASP A 261 -19.45 -4.78 -7.49
CA ASP A 261 -20.38 -3.77 -8.01
C ASP A 261 -21.84 -4.23 -7.90
N ILE A 262 -22.80 -3.29 -7.93
CA ILE A 262 -24.24 -3.52 -7.76
C ILE A 262 -25.06 -2.57 -8.66
#